data_AF-A0A243S712-F1
#
_entry.id   AF-A0A243S712-F1
#
_cell.length_a   1.000
_cell.length_b   1.000
_cell.length_c   1.000
_cell.angle_alpha   90.00
_cell.angle_beta   90.00
_cell.angle_gamma   90.00
#
_symmetry.space_group_name_H-M   'P 1'
#
loop_
_entity.id
_entity.type
_entity.pdbx_description
1 polymer ?
#
loop_
_entity_poly.entity_id
_entity_poly.type
_entity_poly.pdbx_seq_one_letter_code
_entity_poly.pdbx_strand_id
1 'polypeptide(L)'
;MTNTETARELLYRHGLPEDVIDGALCLHAQELASVQRKDAAVWGVDTAAGQHRLAAADLIDPTHAVPAAVPPVDRAALHDRIAAALAREDARTCGWGHGFLDRYGADAETDGFVDAVLAVLPEPADRAEWDALCRDADRLRKDGVQLRARADRIDAMVQQLCADRAAVLLEAADCAEIVALRLRMKHDVGAANGAYEVMAELRRMAAEAQTGTEAPARDCPACEAGIGHSEHCPTPETHKWGCGCHTDPAAEAQQDGAQS
;
A
#
# COMPACT_ATOMS: atom_id res chain seq x y z
N MET A 1 11.59 -13.82 45.79
CA MET A 1 11.70 -14.17 44.36
C MET A 1 10.90 -13.12 43.60
N THR A 2 11.54 -12.26 42.82
CA THR A 2 10.87 -11.28 41.96
C THR A 2 10.31 -12.03 40.77
N ASN A 3 8.98 -12.10 40.61
CA ASN A 3 8.39 -12.64 39.39
C ASN A 3 8.78 -11.72 38.23
N THR A 4 9.43 -12.29 37.21
CA THR A 4 9.74 -11.57 35.99
C THR A 4 8.44 -11.34 35.22
N GLU A 5 7.95 -10.11 35.25
CA GLU A 5 6.79 -9.69 34.47
C GLU A 5 7.14 -9.68 32.98
N THR A 6 6.25 -10.22 32.15
CA THR A 6 6.40 -10.22 30.69
C THR A 6 6.05 -8.84 30.11
N ALA A 7 6.57 -8.54 28.91
CA ALA A 7 6.24 -7.28 28.21
C ALA A 7 4.72 -7.14 27.99
N ARG A 8 4.01 -8.25 27.71
CA ARG A 8 2.55 -8.26 27.58
C ARG A 8 1.86 -7.86 28.88
N GLU A 9 2.23 -8.49 30.00
CA GLU A 9 1.65 -8.20 31.32
C GLU A 9 1.88 -6.74 31.73
N LEU A 10 3.08 -6.21 31.47
CA LEU A 10 3.41 -4.82 31.72
C LEU A 10 2.51 -3.88 30.90
N LEU A 11 2.40 -4.10 29.58
CA LEU A 11 1.59 -3.25 28.70
C LEU A 11 0.10 -3.33 29.07
N TYR A 12 -0.39 -4.51 29.40
CA TYR A 12 -1.76 -4.73 29.85
C TYR A 12 -2.06 -3.99 31.15
N ARG A 13 -1.14 -4.03 32.12
CA ARG A 13 -1.24 -3.27 33.39
C ARG A 13 -1.28 -1.76 33.19
N HIS A 14 -0.75 -1.26 32.07
CA HIS A 14 -0.83 0.14 31.67
C HIS A 14 -2.13 0.51 30.91
N GLY A 15 -3.08 -0.42 30.80
CA GLY A 15 -4.41 -0.17 30.23
C GLY A 15 -4.44 -0.13 28.71
N LEU A 16 -3.44 -0.71 28.04
CA LEU A 16 -3.44 -0.83 26.58
C LEU A 16 -4.45 -1.89 26.12
N PRO A 17 -5.25 -1.61 25.07
CA PRO A 17 -6.10 -2.61 24.42
C PRO A 17 -5.29 -3.80 23.87
N GLU A 18 -5.90 -4.99 23.82
CA GLU A 18 -5.22 -6.24 23.44
C GLU A 18 -4.69 -6.22 21.99
N ASP A 19 -5.44 -5.62 21.07
CA ASP A 19 -5.05 -5.40 19.68
C ASP A 19 -3.84 -4.47 19.55
N VAL A 20 -3.77 -3.43 20.38
CA VAL A 20 -2.61 -2.52 20.44
C VAL A 20 -1.38 -3.23 21.01
N ILE A 21 -1.56 -4.06 22.02
CA ILE A 21 -0.48 -4.88 22.60
C ILE A 21 0.06 -5.85 21.56
N ASP A 22 -0.82 -6.55 20.84
CA ASP A 22 -0.43 -7.49 19.79
C ASP A 22 0.32 -6.78 18.66
N GLY A 23 -0.17 -5.62 18.21
CA GLY A 23 0.51 -4.79 17.22
C GLY A 23 1.91 -4.35 17.67
N ALA A 24 2.03 -3.86 18.92
CA ALA A 24 3.31 -3.40 19.47
C ALA A 24 4.33 -4.54 19.62
N LEU A 25 3.90 -5.71 20.10
CA LEU A 25 4.76 -6.88 20.22
C LEU A 25 5.18 -7.42 18.85
N CYS A 26 4.29 -7.39 17.86
CA CYS A 26 4.58 -7.78 16.48
C CYS A 26 5.64 -6.87 15.85
N LEU A 27 5.49 -5.55 15.96
CA LEU A 27 6.48 -4.58 15.48
C LEU A 27 7.84 -4.77 16.18
N HIS A 28 7.83 -4.94 17.50
CA HIS A 28 9.05 -5.17 18.25
C HIS A 28 9.78 -6.46 17.82
N ALA A 29 9.04 -7.53 17.55
CA ALA A 29 9.60 -8.77 17.03
C ALA A 29 10.23 -8.58 15.63
N GLN A 30 9.57 -7.85 14.73
CA GLN A 30 10.12 -7.50 13.41
C GLN A 30 11.40 -6.68 13.50
N GLU A 31 11.43 -5.66 14.37
CA GLU A 31 12.63 -4.85 14.60
C GLU A 31 13.78 -5.70 15.16
N LEU A 32 13.50 -6.55 16.14
CA LEU A 32 14.50 -7.44 16.73
C LEU A 32 15.05 -8.42 15.67
N ALA A 33 14.20 -9.01 14.84
CA ALA A 33 14.61 -9.87 13.73
C ALA A 33 15.50 -9.10 12.72
N SER A 34 15.16 -7.85 12.39
CA SER A 34 15.99 -7.01 11.53
C SER A 34 17.38 -6.76 12.13
N VAL A 35 17.48 -6.51 13.44
CA VAL A 35 18.76 -6.35 14.14
C VAL A 35 19.58 -7.65 14.07
N GLN A 36 18.96 -8.80 14.33
CA GLN A 36 19.66 -10.10 14.24
C GLN A 36 20.22 -10.36 12.83
N ARG A 37 19.47 -10.00 11.77
CA ARG A 37 19.93 -10.13 10.37
C ARG A 37 21.10 -9.19 10.07
N LYS A 38 21.07 -7.96 10.55
CA LYS A 38 22.18 -7.00 10.41
C LYS A 38 23.43 -7.51 11.11
N ASP A 39 23.28 -8.02 12.33
CA ASP A 39 24.38 -8.64 13.06
C ASP A 39 24.95 -9.82 12.27
N ALA A 40 24.11 -10.74 11.76
CA ALA A 40 24.56 -11.86 10.95
C ALA A 40 25.43 -11.43 9.75
N ALA A 41 25.08 -10.31 9.09
CA ALA A 41 25.87 -9.76 8.00
C ALA A 41 27.25 -9.25 8.46
N VAL A 42 27.35 -8.66 9.66
CA VAL A 42 28.62 -8.22 10.25
C VAL A 42 29.53 -9.40 10.62
N TRP A 43 28.96 -10.47 11.17
CA TRP A 43 29.71 -11.68 11.55
C TRP A 43 30.04 -12.59 10.37
N GLY A 44 29.45 -12.36 9.20
CA GLY A 44 29.54 -13.22 8.02
C GLY A 44 28.49 -14.33 8.08
N VAL A 45 27.61 -14.35 7.07
CA VAL A 45 26.45 -15.26 7.00
C VAL A 45 26.82 -16.74 6.91
N ASP A 46 28.02 -17.06 6.44
CA ASP A 46 28.53 -18.42 6.31
C ASP A 46 29.19 -18.95 7.59
N THR A 47 29.32 -18.10 8.62
CA THR A 47 29.85 -18.53 9.92
C THR A 47 28.76 -19.17 10.77
N ALA A 48 29.13 -20.07 11.68
CA ALA A 48 28.18 -20.65 12.63
C ALA A 48 27.43 -19.59 13.46
N ALA A 49 28.12 -18.49 13.80
CA ALA A 49 27.52 -17.36 14.51
C ALA A 49 26.50 -16.61 13.64
N GLY A 50 26.84 -16.33 12.37
CA GLY A 50 25.93 -15.72 11.40
C GLY A 50 24.69 -16.57 11.14
N GLN A 51 24.87 -17.88 10.94
CA GLN A 51 23.77 -18.84 10.74
C GLN A 51 22.84 -18.91 11.96
N HIS A 52 23.39 -18.95 13.18
CA HIS A 52 22.59 -18.95 14.40
C HIS A 52 21.76 -17.65 14.54
N ARG A 53 22.35 -16.49 14.20
CA ARG A 53 21.65 -15.20 14.20
C ARG A 53 20.51 -15.15 13.18
N LEU A 54 20.72 -15.69 11.98
CA LEU A 54 19.68 -15.80 10.95
C LEU A 54 18.53 -16.72 11.40
N ALA A 55 18.85 -17.90 11.94
CA ALA A 55 17.85 -18.83 12.47
C ALA A 55 17.03 -18.20 13.61
N ALA A 56 17.68 -17.43 14.49
CA ALA A 56 16.98 -16.68 15.53
C ALA A 56 16.08 -15.58 14.96
N ALA A 57 16.54 -14.86 13.93
CA ALA A 57 15.74 -13.84 13.24
C ALA A 57 14.48 -14.44 12.64
N ASP A 58 14.59 -15.58 11.95
CA ASP A 58 13.45 -16.24 11.30
C ASP A 58 12.46 -16.83 12.31
N LEU A 59 12.93 -17.26 13.48
CA LEU A 59 12.06 -17.70 14.58
C LEU A 59 11.27 -16.55 15.21
N ILE A 60 11.87 -15.36 15.28
CA ILE A 60 11.27 -14.16 15.88
C ILE A 60 10.35 -13.45 14.88
N ASP A 61 10.69 -13.44 13.59
CA ASP A 61 9.96 -12.71 12.55
C ASP A 61 8.57 -13.33 12.32
N PRO A 62 7.49 -12.63 12.69
CA PRO A 62 6.13 -13.15 12.56
C PRO A 62 5.72 -13.38 11.10
N THR A 63 6.47 -12.84 10.13
CA THR A 63 6.24 -13.10 8.70
C THR A 63 6.85 -14.41 8.21
N HIS A 64 7.82 -14.96 8.95
CA HIS A 64 8.52 -16.22 8.66
C HIS A 64 8.04 -17.37 9.54
N ALA A 65 7.25 -17.09 10.57
CA ALA A 65 6.49 -18.10 11.28
C ALA A 65 5.67 -18.89 10.25
N VAL A 66 6.12 -20.12 9.96
CA VAL A 66 5.31 -21.09 9.23
C VAL A 66 3.98 -21.12 9.97
N PRO A 67 2.85 -20.80 9.32
CA PRO A 67 1.56 -20.89 9.98
C PRO A 67 1.49 -22.32 10.50
N ALA A 68 1.59 -22.47 11.82
CA ALA A 68 1.47 -23.77 12.46
C ALA A 68 0.18 -24.35 11.89
N ALA A 69 0.29 -25.50 11.22
CA ALA A 69 -0.85 -26.13 10.58
C ALA A 69 -1.97 -26.11 11.60
N VAL A 70 -3.00 -25.29 11.35
CA VAL A 70 -4.07 -25.11 12.32
C VAL A 70 -4.63 -26.53 12.46
N PRO A 71 -4.53 -27.15 13.66
CA PRO A 71 -5.05 -28.48 13.83
C PRO A 71 -6.51 -28.44 13.35
N PRO A 72 -6.97 -29.46 12.61
CA PRO A 72 -8.32 -29.48 12.09
C PRO A 72 -9.24 -29.07 13.23
N VAL A 73 -9.98 -27.97 13.04
CA VAL A 73 -10.81 -27.42 14.09
C VAL A 73 -11.79 -28.51 14.45
N ASP A 74 -11.61 -29.08 15.64
CA ASP A 74 -12.58 -30.00 16.20
C ASP A 74 -13.85 -29.19 16.40
N ARG A 75 -14.82 -29.40 15.50
CA ARG A 75 -16.06 -28.63 15.43
C ARG A 75 -16.85 -28.79 16.73
N ALA A 76 -16.72 -29.93 17.41
CA ALA A 76 -17.29 -30.15 18.73
C ALA A 76 -16.60 -29.29 19.80
N ALA A 77 -15.26 -29.25 19.80
CA ALA A 77 -14.53 -28.39 20.73
C ALA A 77 -14.81 -26.88 20.49
N LEU A 78 -15.04 -26.47 19.23
CA LEU A 78 -15.44 -25.10 18.91
C LEU A 78 -16.87 -24.82 19.38
N HIS A 79 -17.80 -25.75 19.15
CA HIS A 79 -19.17 -25.70 19.66
C HIS A 79 -19.19 -25.47 21.18
N ASP A 80 -18.49 -26.33 21.93
CA ASP A 80 -18.42 -26.26 23.40
C ASP A 80 -17.85 -24.93 23.91
N ARG A 81 -16.85 -24.38 23.21
CA ARG A 81 -16.26 -23.08 23.54
C ARG A 81 -17.23 -21.92 23.31
N ILE A 82 -17.99 -21.94 22.22
CA ILE A 82 -18.99 -20.91 21.91
C ILE A 82 -20.13 -21.00 22.92
N ALA A 83 -20.65 -22.21 23.18
CA ALA A 83 -21.65 -22.46 24.22
C ALA A 83 -21.20 -21.93 25.58
N ALA A 84 -19.96 -22.25 26.00
CA ALA A 84 -19.41 -21.76 27.26
C ALA A 84 -19.20 -20.23 27.29
N ALA A 85 -18.94 -19.59 26.16
CA ALA A 85 -18.82 -18.14 26.07
C ALA A 85 -20.18 -17.45 26.21
N LEU A 86 -21.20 -17.96 25.51
CA LEU A 86 -22.58 -17.46 25.63
C LEU A 86 -23.10 -17.63 27.05
N ALA A 87 -22.87 -18.80 27.68
CA ALA A 87 -23.23 -19.05 29.07
C ALA A 87 -22.58 -18.05 30.05
N ARG A 88 -21.31 -17.70 29.83
CA ARG A 88 -20.60 -16.72 30.66
C ARG A 88 -21.16 -15.31 30.49
N GLU A 89 -21.54 -14.93 29.28
CA GLU A 89 -22.08 -13.60 29.01
C GLU A 89 -23.50 -13.45 29.56
N ASP A 90 -24.36 -14.45 29.35
CA ASP A 90 -25.71 -14.45 29.94
C ASP A 90 -25.67 -14.33 31.48
N ALA A 91 -24.77 -15.06 32.13
CA ALA A 91 -24.54 -14.96 33.58
C ALA A 91 -24.09 -13.56 34.04
N ARG A 92 -23.40 -12.80 33.17
CA ARG A 92 -23.00 -11.41 33.44
C ARG A 92 -24.15 -10.43 33.21
N THR A 93 -24.92 -10.61 32.14
CA THR A 93 -25.92 -9.62 31.69
C THR A 93 -27.24 -9.73 32.45
N CYS A 94 -27.70 -10.94 32.75
CA CYS A 94 -29.03 -11.18 33.32
C CYS A 94 -29.03 -11.32 34.86
N GLY A 95 -27.85 -11.26 35.49
CA GLY A 95 -27.69 -11.45 36.93
C GLY A 95 -27.69 -12.93 37.35
N TRP A 96 -27.00 -13.23 38.46
CA TRP A 96 -26.86 -14.58 39.01
C TRP A 96 -28.23 -15.19 39.32
N GLY A 97 -28.71 -16.15 38.52
CA GLY A 97 -29.89 -16.92 38.89
C GLY A 97 -30.74 -17.55 37.79
N HIS A 98 -30.49 -17.27 36.50
CA HIS A 98 -31.31 -17.85 35.42
C HIS A 98 -30.98 -19.32 35.07
N GLY A 99 -30.12 -19.99 35.83
CA GLY A 99 -30.00 -21.46 35.78
C GLY A 99 -29.21 -22.04 34.60
N PHE A 100 -28.50 -21.20 33.86
CA PHE A 100 -27.73 -21.61 32.68
C PHE A 100 -26.55 -22.57 33.00
N LEU A 101 -25.95 -22.48 34.19
CA LEU A 101 -24.76 -23.28 34.54
C LEU A 101 -25.06 -24.52 35.41
N ASP A 102 -26.08 -24.46 36.28
CA ASP A 102 -26.31 -25.50 37.29
C ASP A 102 -27.45 -26.48 36.94
N ARG A 103 -28.28 -26.18 35.92
CA ARG A 103 -29.45 -27.02 35.58
C ARG A 103 -29.61 -27.34 34.09
N TYR A 104 -28.91 -26.63 33.21
CA TYR A 104 -28.94 -26.86 31.77
C TYR A 104 -27.50 -26.99 31.27
N GLY A 105 -26.98 -28.22 31.17
CA GLY A 105 -26.00 -28.46 30.11
C GLY A 105 -26.69 -28.02 28.82
N ALA A 106 -26.05 -27.12 28.07
CA ALA A 106 -26.58 -26.40 26.90
C ALA A 106 -27.97 -26.87 26.47
N ASP A 107 -29.00 -26.10 26.82
CA ASP A 107 -30.35 -26.49 26.43
C ASP A 107 -30.51 -26.42 24.90
N ALA A 108 -31.59 -27.02 24.38
CA ALA A 108 -31.84 -27.07 22.95
C ALA A 108 -31.92 -25.67 22.29
N GLU A 109 -32.20 -24.62 23.06
CA GLU A 109 -32.21 -23.24 22.58
C GLU A 109 -30.77 -22.71 22.38
N THR A 110 -29.89 -22.96 23.36
CA THR A 110 -28.47 -22.61 23.29
C THR A 110 -27.76 -23.39 22.17
N ASP A 111 -27.98 -24.70 22.10
CA ASP A 111 -27.42 -25.54 21.04
C ASP A 111 -27.90 -25.07 19.67
N GLY A 112 -29.19 -24.71 19.54
CA GLY A 112 -29.73 -24.15 18.30
C GLY A 112 -29.06 -22.83 17.88
N PHE A 113 -28.71 -21.96 18.83
CA PHE A 113 -27.99 -20.73 18.56
C PHE A 113 -26.52 -20.99 18.17
N VAL A 114 -25.84 -21.88 18.88
CA VAL A 114 -24.45 -22.25 18.56
C VAL A 114 -24.38 -22.92 17.19
N ASP A 115 -25.30 -23.82 16.87
CA ASP A 115 -25.42 -24.45 15.56
C ASP A 115 -25.67 -23.41 14.46
N ALA A 116 -26.56 -22.43 14.70
CA ALA A 116 -26.79 -21.35 13.76
C ALA A 116 -25.52 -20.50 13.52
N VAL A 117 -24.74 -20.23 14.58
CA VAL A 117 -23.45 -19.53 14.47
C VAL A 117 -22.44 -20.37 13.70
N LEU A 118 -22.32 -21.67 13.99
CA LEU A 118 -21.40 -22.57 13.30
C LEU A 118 -21.78 -22.82 11.84
N ALA A 119 -23.07 -22.70 11.50
CA ALA A 119 -23.58 -22.84 10.13
C ALA A 119 -23.24 -21.63 9.24
N VAL A 120 -23.02 -20.44 9.81
CA VAL A 120 -22.58 -19.24 9.08
C VAL A 120 -21.05 -19.08 9.05
N LEU A 121 -20.32 -19.87 9.82
CA LEU A 121 -18.86 -19.89 9.71
C LEU A 121 -18.45 -20.62 8.43
N PRO A 122 -17.50 -20.06 7.64
CA PRO A 122 -17.00 -20.71 6.45
C PRO A 122 -16.39 -22.08 6.81
N GLU A 123 -16.61 -23.08 5.95
CA GLU A 123 -15.95 -24.37 6.12
C GLU A 123 -14.41 -24.18 6.12
N PRO A 124 -13.64 -25.07 6.74
CA PRO A 124 -12.18 -24.93 6.79
C PRO A 124 -11.53 -24.74 5.41
N ALA A 125 -12.11 -25.34 4.37
CA ALA A 125 -11.68 -25.17 2.98
C ALA A 125 -11.93 -23.74 2.47
N ASP A 126 -13.12 -23.18 2.72
CA ASP A 126 -13.47 -21.81 2.35
C ASP A 126 -12.61 -20.80 3.12
N ARG A 127 -12.23 -21.11 4.36
CA ARG A 127 -11.31 -20.29 5.15
C ARG A 127 -9.89 -20.28 4.57
N ALA A 128 -9.39 -21.44 4.11
CA ALA A 128 -8.08 -21.52 3.48
C ALA A 128 -8.04 -20.76 2.14
N GLU A 129 -9.11 -20.83 1.35
CA GLU A 129 -9.27 -20.03 0.14
C GLU A 129 -9.35 -18.53 0.46
N TRP A 130 -10.15 -18.15 1.45
CA TRP A 130 -10.23 -16.77 1.93
C TRP A 130 -8.86 -16.22 2.39
N ASP A 131 -8.11 -16.99 3.16
CA ASP A 131 -6.76 -16.63 3.62
C ASP A 131 -5.77 -16.53 2.45
N ALA A 132 -5.94 -17.34 1.40
CA ALA A 132 -5.15 -17.22 0.17
C ALA A 132 -5.50 -15.91 -0.57
N LEU A 133 -6.79 -15.59 -0.72
CA LEU A 133 -7.26 -14.35 -1.34
C LEU A 133 -6.79 -13.11 -0.56
N CYS A 134 -6.82 -13.13 0.78
CA CYS A 134 -6.31 -12.04 1.61
C CYS A 134 -4.80 -11.82 1.39
N ARG A 135 -4.01 -12.90 1.38
CA ARG A 135 -2.56 -12.83 1.09
C ARG A 135 -2.28 -12.28 -0.30
N ASP A 136 -3.08 -12.68 -1.28
CA ASP A 136 -2.98 -12.17 -2.66
C ASP A 136 -3.32 -10.69 -2.74
N ALA A 137 -4.38 -10.24 -2.04
CA ALA A 137 -4.72 -8.83 -1.94
C ALA A 137 -3.59 -8.01 -1.28
N ASP A 138 -2.98 -8.52 -0.20
CA ASP A 138 -1.85 -7.85 0.46
C ASP A 138 -0.61 -7.78 -0.43
N ARG A 139 -0.32 -8.85 -1.19
CA ARG A 139 0.75 -8.84 -2.20
C ARG A 139 0.50 -7.76 -3.23
N LEU A 140 -0.70 -7.72 -3.83
CA LEU A 140 -1.06 -6.72 -4.83
C LEU A 140 -0.99 -5.29 -4.29
N ARG A 141 -1.38 -5.06 -3.02
CA ARG A 141 -1.21 -3.75 -2.37
C ARG A 141 0.27 -3.34 -2.29
N LYS A 142 1.15 -4.26 -1.87
CA LYS A 142 2.60 -4.01 -1.81
C LYS A 142 3.19 -3.72 -3.20
N ASP A 143 2.82 -4.52 -4.19
CA ASP A 143 3.26 -4.32 -5.58
C ASP A 143 2.78 -2.96 -6.13
N GLY A 144 1.54 -2.57 -5.81
CA GLY A 144 0.99 -1.26 -6.16
C GLY A 144 1.80 -0.09 -5.57
N VAL A 145 2.22 -0.18 -4.31
CA VAL A 145 3.09 0.83 -3.68
C VAL A 145 4.45 0.91 -4.36
N GLN A 146 5.05 -0.24 -4.70
CA GLN A 146 6.34 -0.28 -5.39
C GLN A 146 6.26 0.31 -6.80
N LEU A 147 5.18 0.05 -7.54
CA LEU A 147 4.95 0.60 -8.87
C LEU A 147 4.76 2.12 -8.83
N ARG A 148 4.02 2.66 -7.86
CA ARG A 148 3.90 4.11 -7.65
C ARG A 148 5.24 4.75 -7.37
N ALA A 149 6.00 4.22 -6.41
CA ALA A 149 7.33 4.72 -6.11
C ALA A 149 8.29 4.66 -7.31
N ARG A 150 8.13 3.67 -8.20
CA ARG A 150 8.88 3.60 -9.47
C ARG A 150 8.43 4.66 -10.46
N ALA A 151 7.13 4.92 -10.59
CA ALA A 151 6.59 5.98 -11.42
C ALA A 151 7.11 7.35 -10.97
N ASP A 152 7.07 7.65 -9.66
CA ASP A 152 7.58 8.91 -9.10
C ASP A 152 9.07 9.13 -9.44
N ARG A 153 9.88 8.06 -9.39
CA ARG A 153 11.30 8.13 -9.79
C ARG A 153 11.46 8.42 -11.28
N ILE A 154 10.64 7.82 -12.14
CA ILE A 154 10.68 8.07 -13.59
C ILE A 154 10.29 9.52 -13.87
N ASP A 155 9.25 10.02 -13.21
CA ASP A 155 8.79 11.41 -13.38
C ASP A 155 9.87 12.39 -12.93
N ALA A 156 10.54 12.14 -11.80
CA ALA A 156 11.69 12.92 -11.36
C ALA A 156 12.85 12.89 -12.36
N MET A 157 13.14 11.72 -12.97
CA MET A 157 14.18 11.62 -14.00
C MET A 157 13.80 12.38 -15.27
N VAL A 158 12.53 12.34 -15.69
CA VAL A 158 12.02 13.10 -16.84
C VAL A 158 12.13 14.60 -16.57
N GLN A 159 11.75 15.05 -15.37
CA GLN A 159 11.92 16.44 -14.95
C GLN A 159 13.38 16.90 -15.01
N GLN A 160 14.31 16.07 -14.51
CA GLN A 160 15.73 16.37 -14.58
C GLN A 160 16.22 16.47 -16.02
N LEU A 161 15.86 15.51 -16.89
CA LEU A 161 16.25 15.53 -18.30
C LEU A 161 15.70 16.75 -19.05
N CYS A 162 14.47 17.17 -18.72
CA CYS A 162 13.88 18.40 -19.24
C CYS A 162 14.65 19.64 -18.79
N ALA A 163 15.03 19.72 -17.51
CA ALA A 163 15.84 20.81 -16.98
C ALA A 163 17.24 20.87 -17.64
N ASP A 164 17.91 19.72 -17.75
CA ASP A 164 19.22 19.62 -18.40
C ASP A 164 19.15 20.04 -19.88
N ARG A 165 18.12 19.59 -20.60
CA ARG A 165 17.87 19.99 -21.99
C ARG A 165 17.65 21.50 -22.10
N ALA A 166 16.86 22.10 -21.21
CA ALA A 166 16.63 23.54 -21.20
C ALA A 166 17.93 24.32 -20.94
N ALA A 167 18.77 23.85 -20.02
CA ALA A 167 20.07 24.47 -19.73
C ALA A 167 20.99 24.46 -20.98
N VAL A 168 21.11 23.32 -21.67
CA VAL A 168 21.92 23.22 -22.90
C VAL A 168 21.40 24.15 -23.99
N LEU A 169 20.07 24.28 -24.14
CA LEU A 169 19.48 25.18 -25.13
C LEU A 169 19.76 26.66 -24.81
N LEU A 170 19.77 27.04 -23.53
CA LEU A 170 20.14 28.39 -23.09
C LEU A 170 21.62 28.69 -23.34
N GLU A 171 22.52 27.76 -23.01
CA GLU A 171 23.95 27.90 -23.31
C GLU A 171 24.19 28.08 -24.82
N ALA A 172 23.49 27.31 -25.65
CA ALA A 172 23.55 27.44 -27.11
C ALA A 172 23.02 28.81 -27.59
N ALA A 173 21.95 29.33 -26.97
CA ALA A 173 21.43 30.65 -27.28
C ALA A 173 22.44 31.75 -26.96
N ASP A 174 23.12 31.67 -25.81
CA ASP A 174 24.15 32.64 -25.41
C ASP A 174 25.35 32.61 -26.38
N CYS A 175 25.72 31.43 -26.87
CA CYS A 175 26.72 31.29 -27.93
C CYS A 175 26.29 31.96 -29.24
N ALA A 176 25.03 31.79 -29.65
CA ALA A 176 24.46 32.44 -30.82
C ALA A 176 24.43 33.97 -30.67
N GLU A 177 24.14 34.48 -29.47
CA GLU A 177 24.20 35.92 -29.15
C GLU A 177 25.61 36.48 -29.34
N ILE A 178 26.64 35.80 -28.83
CA ILE A 178 28.04 36.19 -29.01
C ILE A 178 28.41 36.25 -30.50
N VAL A 179 27.96 35.26 -31.29
CA VAL A 179 28.20 35.22 -32.74
C VAL A 179 27.50 36.40 -33.44
N ALA A 180 26.24 36.67 -33.11
CA ALA A 180 25.48 37.79 -33.66
C ALA A 180 26.18 39.13 -33.40
N LEU A 181 26.64 39.36 -32.16
CA LEU A 181 27.38 40.57 -31.79
C LEU A 181 28.68 40.71 -32.60
N ARG A 182 29.45 39.62 -32.77
CA ARG A 182 30.68 39.63 -33.56
C ARG A 182 30.44 39.93 -35.04
N LEU A 183 29.38 39.37 -35.63
CA LEU A 183 29.00 39.65 -37.03
C LEU A 183 28.59 41.10 -37.22
N ARG A 184 27.83 41.64 -36.26
CA ARG A 184 27.42 43.05 -36.25
C ARG A 184 28.61 44.00 -36.16
N MET A 185 29.62 43.68 -35.34
CA MET A 185 30.88 44.44 -35.28
C MET A 185 31.67 44.42 -36.60
N LYS A 186 31.50 43.36 -37.42
CA LYS A 186 32.07 43.25 -38.76
C LYS A 186 31.20 43.89 -39.85
N HIS A 187 30.10 44.55 -39.47
CA HIS A 187 29.10 45.13 -40.36
C HIS A 187 28.35 44.13 -41.26
N ASP A 188 28.36 42.84 -40.92
CA ASP A 188 27.55 41.83 -41.60
C ASP A 188 26.17 41.73 -40.95
N VAL A 189 25.32 42.71 -41.24
CA VAL A 189 24.01 42.88 -40.59
C VAL A 189 23.05 41.74 -40.94
N GLY A 190 23.12 41.21 -42.16
CA GLY A 190 22.27 40.09 -42.60
C GLY A 190 22.57 38.82 -41.80
N ALA A 191 23.84 38.43 -41.70
CA ALA A 191 24.23 37.27 -40.92
C ALA A 191 23.97 37.47 -39.41
N ALA A 192 24.15 38.69 -38.89
CA ALA A 192 23.85 38.99 -37.50
C ALA A 192 22.36 38.81 -37.16
N ASN A 193 21.44 39.23 -38.04
CA ASN A 193 20.00 39.03 -37.85
C ASN A 193 19.62 37.55 -37.82
N GLY A 194 20.18 36.74 -38.73
CA GLY A 194 19.95 35.29 -38.72
C GLY A 194 20.43 34.62 -37.42
N ALA A 195 21.56 35.06 -36.87
CA ALA A 195 22.04 34.57 -35.57
C ALA A 195 21.12 34.96 -34.40
N TYR A 196 20.50 36.15 -34.43
CA TYR A 196 19.49 36.55 -33.44
C TYR A 196 18.20 35.74 -33.55
N GLU A 197 17.75 35.39 -34.75
CA GLU A 197 16.59 34.51 -34.95
C GLU A 197 16.85 33.12 -34.36
N VAL A 198 18.04 32.55 -34.60
CA VAL A 198 18.46 31.27 -33.99
C VAL A 198 18.49 31.36 -32.47
N MET A 199 19.06 32.43 -31.90
CA MET A 199 19.06 32.64 -30.45
C MET A 199 17.63 32.69 -29.88
N ALA A 200 16.72 33.43 -30.52
CA ALA A 200 15.33 33.55 -30.08
C ALA A 200 14.61 32.19 -30.10
N GLU A 201 14.83 31.41 -31.15
CA GLU A 201 14.26 30.07 -31.29
C GLU A 201 14.81 29.09 -30.23
N LEU A 202 16.11 29.12 -29.95
CA LEU A 202 16.72 28.31 -28.89
C LEU A 202 16.15 28.66 -27.50
N ARG A 203 15.93 29.95 -27.22
CA ARG A 203 15.29 30.39 -25.97
C ARG A 203 13.83 29.93 -25.89
N ARG A 204 13.08 29.98 -26.99
CA ARG A 204 11.72 29.45 -27.06
C ARG A 204 11.70 27.94 -26.76
N MET A 205 12.57 27.17 -27.40
CA MET A 205 12.69 25.73 -27.17
C MET A 205 13.10 25.39 -25.72
N ALA A 206 13.95 26.22 -25.10
CA ALA A 206 14.33 26.05 -23.70
C ALA A 206 13.13 26.25 -22.76
N ALA A 207 12.28 27.25 -23.03
CA ALA A 207 11.05 27.47 -22.28
C ALA A 207 10.07 26.29 -22.41
N GLU A 208 9.89 25.77 -23.63
CA GLU A 208 9.02 24.61 -23.88
C GLU A 208 9.51 23.34 -23.18
N ALA A 209 10.83 23.15 -23.10
CA ALA A 209 11.41 22.03 -22.36
C ALA A 209 11.11 22.11 -20.85
N GLN A 210 10.95 23.31 -20.29
CA GLN A 210 10.61 23.50 -18.87
C GLN A 210 9.13 23.27 -18.58
N THR A 211 8.22 23.62 -19.51
CA THR A 211 6.77 23.54 -19.30
C THR A 211 6.18 22.17 -19.62
N GLY A 212 6.87 21.33 -20.41
CA GLY A 212 6.35 20.03 -20.85
C GLY A 212 6.18 18.96 -19.75
N THR A 213 6.51 19.26 -18.50
CA THR A 213 6.47 18.32 -17.37
C THR A 213 5.32 18.57 -16.39
N GLU A 214 4.51 19.62 -16.61
CA GLU A 214 3.22 19.73 -15.93
C GLU A 214 2.32 18.63 -16.49
N ALA A 215 2.35 17.45 -15.85
CA ALA A 215 1.34 16.44 -16.06
C ALA A 215 -0.02 17.14 -15.92
N PRO A 216 -0.95 16.95 -16.88
CA PRO A 216 -2.26 17.59 -16.82
C PRO A 216 -2.83 17.31 -15.44
N ALA A 217 -2.98 18.39 -14.66
CA ALA A 217 -3.23 18.32 -13.25
C ALA A 217 -4.36 17.31 -13.02
N ARG A 218 -4.05 16.20 -12.33
CA ARG A 218 -5.06 15.23 -11.92
C ARG A 218 -5.81 15.84 -10.74
N ASP A 219 -6.47 16.96 -10.96
CA ASP A 219 -7.12 17.81 -9.94
C ASP A 219 -8.38 17.18 -9.33
N CYS A 220 -8.65 15.91 -9.61
CA CYS A 220 -9.73 15.16 -8.97
C CYS A 220 -9.13 14.14 -8.00
N PRO A 221 -9.20 14.38 -6.67
CA PRO A 221 -8.76 13.44 -5.65
C PRO A 221 -9.44 12.06 -5.76
N ALA A 222 -10.67 12.03 -6.26
CA ALA A 222 -11.41 10.78 -6.46
C ALA A 222 -10.90 9.98 -7.67
N CYS A 223 -10.51 10.64 -8.77
CA CYS A 223 -9.79 9.99 -9.88
C CYS A 223 -8.41 9.47 -9.42
N GLU A 224 -7.69 10.26 -8.62
CA GLU A 224 -6.38 9.87 -8.07
C GLU A 224 -6.49 8.66 -7.14
N ALA A 225 -7.58 8.56 -6.37
CA ALA A 225 -7.88 7.43 -5.50
C ALA A 225 -8.51 6.22 -6.24
N GLY A 226 -8.85 6.34 -7.53
CA GLY A 226 -9.57 5.31 -8.27
C GLY A 226 -10.99 5.04 -7.76
N ILE A 227 -11.59 6.01 -7.07
CA ILE A 227 -12.94 5.92 -6.52
C ILE A 227 -13.92 6.35 -7.62
N GLY A 228 -14.89 5.50 -7.96
CA GLY A 228 -15.98 5.90 -8.84
C GLY A 228 -16.77 7.05 -8.21
N HIS A 229 -16.90 8.16 -8.94
CA HIS A 229 -17.66 9.34 -8.50
C HIS A 229 -18.69 9.74 -9.56
N SER A 230 -19.84 10.22 -9.09
CA SER A 230 -20.99 10.59 -9.93
C SER A 230 -20.91 12.02 -10.47
N GLU A 231 -20.06 12.87 -9.89
CA GLU A 231 -19.83 14.24 -10.39
C GLU A 231 -18.76 14.22 -11.47
N HIS A 232 -19.03 14.84 -12.63
CA HIS A 232 -18.05 14.95 -13.71
C HIS A 232 -16.78 15.64 -13.20
N CYS A 233 -15.61 15.07 -13.54
CA CYS A 233 -14.34 15.75 -13.33
C CYS A 233 -14.43 17.13 -13.99
N PRO A 234 -14.09 18.24 -13.29
CA PRO A 234 -14.28 19.60 -13.81
C PRO A 234 -13.49 19.88 -15.10
N THR A 235 -12.50 19.04 -15.43
CA THR A 235 -11.71 19.12 -16.66
C THR A 235 -11.65 17.76 -17.37
N PRO A 236 -12.74 17.26 -17.98
CA PRO A 236 -12.75 15.94 -18.61
C PRO A 236 -11.79 15.87 -19.82
N GLU A 237 -11.51 17.01 -20.44
CA GLU A 237 -10.63 17.13 -21.61
C GLU A 237 -9.14 16.92 -21.27
N THR A 238 -8.74 17.13 -20.01
CA THR A 238 -7.32 17.08 -19.62
C THR A 238 -6.78 15.67 -19.44
N HIS A 239 -7.65 14.67 -19.32
CA HIS A 239 -7.19 13.32 -18.97
C HIS A 239 -7.33 12.30 -20.09
N LYS A 240 -8.19 12.44 -21.12
CA LYS A 240 -8.37 11.48 -22.26
C LYS A 240 -8.62 10.00 -21.90
N TRP A 241 -8.48 9.61 -20.63
CA TRP A 241 -8.98 8.39 -20.05
C TRP A 241 -10.42 8.70 -19.68
N GLY A 242 -11.39 8.16 -20.43
CA GLY A 242 -12.79 8.27 -20.06
C GLY A 242 -12.94 7.92 -18.58
N CYS A 243 -13.65 8.75 -17.82
CA CYS A 243 -13.80 8.66 -16.35
C CYS A 243 -14.31 7.29 -15.87
N GLY A 244 -14.78 6.43 -16.78
CA GLY A 244 -15.55 5.22 -16.47
C GLY A 244 -16.92 5.54 -15.87
N CYS A 245 -17.27 6.83 -15.79
CA CYS A 245 -18.56 7.29 -15.31
C CYS A 245 -19.61 6.98 -16.39
N HIS A 246 -20.77 6.49 -15.96
CA HIS A 246 -21.83 5.98 -16.84
C HIS A 246 -22.46 7.08 -17.72
N THR A 247 -22.08 8.34 -17.48
CA THR A 247 -22.46 9.54 -18.23
C THR A 247 -21.39 9.97 -19.25
N ASP A 248 -20.31 9.19 -19.43
CA ASP A 248 -19.30 9.46 -20.45
C ASP A 248 -19.85 9.09 -21.84
N PRO A 249 -20.10 10.08 -22.74
CA PRO A 249 -20.65 9.79 -24.07
C PRO A 249 -19.72 8.91 -24.93
N ALA A 250 -18.42 8.79 -24.57
CA ALA A 250 -17.51 7.86 -25.23
C ALA A 250 -17.75 6.39 -24.85
N ALA A 251 -18.34 6.12 -23.68
CA ALA A 251 -18.65 4.76 -23.23
C ALA A 251 -19.88 4.17 -23.95
N GLU A 252 -20.88 5.00 -24.29
CA GLU A 252 -22.05 4.58 -25.09
C GLU A 252 -21.61 4.14 -26.50
N ALA A 253 -20.66 4.85 -27.13
CA ALA A 253 -20.19 4.52 -28.47
C ALA A 253 -19.43 3.17 -28.57
N GLN A 254 -18.86 2.66 -27.47
CA GLN A 254 -18.19 1.36 -27.45
C GLN A 254 -19.14 0.19 -27.19
N GLN A 255 -20.28 0.42 -26.52
CA GLN A 255 -21.26 -0.65 -26.27
C GLN A 255 -22.11 -0.97 -27.50
N ASP A 256 -22.43 0.04 -28.32
CA ASP A 256 -23.23 -0.15 -29.54
C ASP A 256 -22.44 -0.85 -30.67
N GLY A 257 -21.11 -0.77 -30.65
CA GLY A 257 -20.24 -1.43 -31.64
C GLY A 257 -20.01 -2.93 -31.40
N ALA A 258 -20.34 -3.46 -30.21
CA ALA A 258 -20.11 -4.86 -29.85
C ALA A 258 -21.31 -5.78 -30.12
N GLN A 259 -22.44 -5.23 -30.59
CA GLN A 259 -23.68 -5.98 -30.88
C GLN A 259 -24.00 -6.11 -32.38
N SER A 260 -23.08 -5.77 -33.28
CA SER A 260 -23.25 -5.93 -34.74
C SER A 260 -22.43 -7.08 -35.32
#